data_AF-A0A9E6C8K4-F1
#
_entry.id   AF-A0A9E6C8K4-F1
#
_cell.length_a   1.000
_cell.length_b   1.000
_cell.length_c   1.000
_cell.angle_alpha   90.00
_cell.angle_beta   90.00
_cell.angle_gamma   90.00
#
_symmetry.space_group_name_H-M   'P 1'
#
loop_
_entity.id
_entity.type
_entity.pdbx_description
1 polymer ?
#
loop_
_entity_poly.entity_id
_entity_poly.type
_entity_poly.pdbx_seq_one_letter_code
_entity_poly.pdbx_strand_id
1 'polypeptide(L)'
;MNIDRHEQISSFFSEKERPSLKNVSYAKYGYGLLFAGVIAFYLSYAGYIDDKFLFAVIFTVAGLFLIRNKFVELFFSEDSFFFDESEVPKRFLEDANEVVLKRVFEIAGIDKKEVSDDVIFKIYVPLYEQYPGVDSDKILRVLLENGKFMYSAWQVHVIIVESKFVSFYSCVYNWINNICKDFVTDEFYYYDIAAVKTVLSEESCRCVDNIVIENGQVKKVIITNISGDKIELTVDRPFLKPYFANDEYDLVKTLRMRVRKERFRDVSGSDIDFEIEDTRG
;
A
#
# COMPACT_ATOMS: atom_id res chain seq x y z
N MET A 1 13.36 -24.35 6.41
CA MET A 1 12.57 -24.56 5.18
C MET A 1 12.39 -23.18 4.57
N ASN A 2 12.98 -22.91 3.40
CA ASN A 2 12.98 -21.57 2.82
C ASN A 2 11.70 -21.44 1.98
N ILE A 3 10.63 -20.93 2.60
CA ILE A 3 9.36 -20.66 1.90
C ILE A 3 9.63 -19.60 0.84
N ASP A 4 9.09 -19.81 -0.36
CA ASP A 4 9.24 -18.90 -1.49
C ASP A 4 8.73 -17.49 -1.11
N ARG A 5 9.50 -16.45 -1.44
CA ARG A 5 9.20 -15.03 -1.11
C ARG A 5 7.83 -14.62 -1.64
N HIS A 6 7.45 -15.15 -2.80
CA HIS A 6 6.14 -14.97 -3.41
C HIS A 6 5.01 -15.49 -2.51
N GLU A 7 5.19 -16.69 -1.95
CA GLU A 7 4.21 -17.36 -1.09
C GLU A 7 4.02 -16.59 0.22
N GLN A 8 5.11 -16.02 0.78
CA GLN A 8 5.05 -15.19 1.98
C GLN A 8 4.28 -13.87 1.78
N ILE A 9 4.53 -13.16 0.67
CA ILE A 9 3.81 -11.91 0.38
C ILE A 9 2.35 -12.21 0.05
N SER A 10 2.10 -13.28 -0.72
CA SER A 10 0.75 -13.71 -1.05
C SER A 10 -0.05 -14.10 0.20
N SER A 11 0.53 -14.85 1.14
CA SER A 11 -0.14 -15.24 2.39
C SER A 11 -0.46 -14.02 3.26
N PHE A 12 0.45 -13.03 3.34
CA PHE A 12 0.22 -11.78 4.07
C PHE A 12 -1.06 -11.06 3.61
N PHE A 13 -1.29 -10.98 2.29
CA PHE A 13 -2.51 -10.37 1.76
C PHE A 13 -3.72 -11.32 1.83
N SER A 14 -3.53 -12.63 1.71
CA SER A 14 -4.63 -13.64 1.71
C SER A 14 -5.19 -13.95 3.10
N GLU A 15 -4.36 -13.93 4.15
CA GLU A 15 -4.80 -14.24 5.52
C GLU A 15 -5.68 -13.14 6.12
N LYS A 16 -5.42 -11.88 5.76
CA LYS A 16 -6.16 -10.72 6.27
C LYS A 16 -7.36 -10.31 5.41
N GLU A 17 -7.48 -10.82 4.19
CA GLU A 17 -8.72 -10.78 3.42
C GLU A 17 -9.78 -11.75 3.92
N ARG A 18 -9.43 -12.71 4.79
CA ARG A 18 -10.45 -13.44 5.53
C ARG A 18 -11.20 -12.38 6.33
N PRO A 19 -12.49 -12.11 6.02
CA PRO A 19 -13.26 -11.16 6.80
C PRO A 19 -13.10 -11.61 8.24
N SER A 20 -12.44 -10.79 9.07
CA SER A 20 -12.22 -11.09 10.48
C SER A 20 -13.50 -11.74 10.97
N LEU A 21 -13.43 -13.05 11.26
CA LEU A 21 -14.61 -13.92 11.26
C LEU A 21 -15.56 -13.35 12.31
N LYS A 22 -16.51 -12.54 11.82
CA LYS A 22 -17.09 -11.39 12.48
C LYS A 22 -17.38 -11.72 13.93
N ASN A 23 -16.42 -11.41 14.82
CA ASN A 23 -16.26 -11.98 16.17
C ASN A 23 -17.46 -12.87 16.55
N VAL A 24 -17.49 -14.11 16.04
CA VAL A 24 -18.75 -14.84 15.87
C VAL A 24 -19.39 -14.98 17.24
N SER A 25 -20.43 -14.18 17.49
CA SER A 25 -21.09 -14.05 18.81
C SER A 25 -21.53 -15.42 19.36
N TYR A 26 -21.68 -16.40 18.46
CA TYR A 26 -22.01 -17.78 18.76
C TYR A 26 -20.91 -18.60 19.46
N ALA A 27 -19.64 -18.19 19.41
CA ALA A 27 -18.57 -18.89 20.14
C ALA A 27 -18.81 -18.85 21.66
N LYS A 28 -19.33 -17.74 22.19
CA LYS A 28 -19.71 -17.61 23.61
C LYS A 28 -20.78 -18.63 24.00
N TYR A 29 -21.78 -18.84 23.14
CA TYR A 29 -22.80 -19.87 23.34
C TYR A 29 -22.23 -21.28 23.18
N GLY A 30 -21.28 -21.48 22.26
CA GLY A 30 -20.55 -22.75 22.09
C GLY A 30 -19.79 -23.17 23.35
N TYR A 31 -19.03 -22.26 23.97
CA TYR A 31 -18.37 -22.54 25.25
C TYR A 31 -19.38 -22.82 26.37
N GLY A 32 -20.48 -22.06 26.42
CA GLY A 32 -21.55 -22.29 27.40
C GLY A 32 -22.17 -23.68 27.28
N LEU A 33 -22.49 -24.13 26.07
CA LEU A 33 -23.05 -25.45 25.80
C LEU A 33 -22.05 -26.58 26.08
N LEU A 34 -20.77 -26.37 25.76
CA LEU A 34 -19.72 -27.34 26.06
C LEU A 34 -19.54 -27.53 27.57
N PHE A 35 -19.42 -26.44 28.33
CA PHE A 35 -19.30 -26.51 29.79
C PHE A 35 -20.55 -27.13 30.44
N ALA A 36 -21.75 -26.75 29.98
CA ALA A 36 -22.99 -27.35 30.47
C ALA A 36 -23.04 -28.87 30.19
N GLY A 37 -22.60 -29.30 29.00
CA GLY A 37 -22.49 -30.71 28.64
C GLY A 37 -21.52 -31.49 29.53
N VAL A 38 -20.32 -30.95 29.77
CA VAL A 38 -19.30 -31.57 30.65
C VAL A 38 -19.77 -31.67 32.09
N ILE A 39 -20.42 -30.63 32.62
CA ILE A 39 -20.97 -30.62 33.99
C ILE A 39 -22.12 -31.64 34.09
N ALA A 40 -23.03 -31.67 33.12
CA ALA A 40 -24.13 -32.64 33.11
C ALA A 40 -23.62 -34.08 33.00
N PHE A 41 -22.54 -34.32 32.25
CA PHE A 41 -21.88 -35.62 32.15
C PHE A 41 -21.32 -36.07 33.51
N TYR A 42 -20.59 -35.18 34.19
CA TYR A 42 -20.02 -35.46 35.52
C TYR A 42 -21.12 -35.74 36.55
N LEU A 43 -22.17 -34.92 36.60
CA LEU A 43 -23.28 -35.10 37.55
C LEU A 43 -24.09 -36.37 37.29
N SER A 44 -24.29 -36.74 36.01
CA SER A 44 -24.96 -37.99 35.64
C SER A 44 -24.09 -39.21 36.00
N TYR A 45 -22.76 -39.13 35.80
CA TYR A 45 -21.82 -40.20 36.16
C TYR A 45 -21.74 -40.41 37.67
N ALA A 46 -21.74 -39.33 38.46
CA ALA A 46 -21.72 -39.39 39.91
C ALA A 46 -23.08 -39.75 40.55
N GLY A 47 -24.12 -40.01 39.74
CA GLY A 47 -25.43 -40.45 40.19
C GLY A 47 -26.29 -39.34 40.82
N TYR A 48 -25.96 -38.06 40.60
CA TYR A 48 -26.73 -36.93 41.13
C TYR A 48 -27.97 -36.60 40.29
N ILE A 49 -28.02 -37.03 39.02
CA ILE A 49 -29.12 -36.73 38.09
C ILE A 49 -29.46 -38.00 37.30
N ASP A 50 -30.73 -38.37 37.28
CA ASP A 50 -31.25 -39.59 36.62
C ASP A 50 -31.08 -39.57 35.10
N ASP A 51 -30.32 -40.53 34.58
CA ASP A 51 -30.17 -40.95 33.18
C ASP A 51 -30.29 -39.81 32.11
N LYS A 52 -29.67 -38.65 32.40
CA LYS A 52 -29.55 -37.51 31.47
C LYS A 52 -28.25 -37.55 30.67
N PHE A 53 -27.59 -38.71 30.64
CA PHE A 53 -26.35 -38.92 29.90
C PHE A 53 -26.47 -38.51 28.43
N LEU A 54 -27.59 -38.86 27.78
CA LEU A 54 -27.85 -38.51 26.38
C LEU A 54 -27.87 -36.98 26.15
N PHE A 55 -28.46 -36.22 27.08
CA PHE A 55 -28.47 -34.75 26.99
C PHE A 55 -27.05 -34.19 27.14
N ALA A 56 -26.27 -34.71 28.09
CA ALA A 56 -24.89 -34.27 28.28
C ALA A 56 -24.04 -34.47 27.00
N VAL A 57 -24.20 -35.60 26.31
CA VAL A 57 -23.54 -35.89 25.04
C VAL A 57 -23.97 -34.90 23.95
N ILE A 58 -25.28 -34.66 23.79
CA ILE A 58 -25.82 -33.72 22.79
C ILE A 58 -25.27 -32.30 23.01
N PHE A 59 -25.29 -31.80 24.25
CA PHE A 59 -24.78 -30.48 24.58
C PHE A 59 -23.27 -30.34 24.32
N THR A 60 -22.51 -31.40 24.60
CA THR A 60 -21.06 -31.43 24.36
C THR A 60 -20.75 -31.40 22.87
N VAL A 61 -21.42 -32.23 22.07
CA VAL A 61 -21.23 -32.29 20.62
C VAL A 61 -21.69 -30.98 19.95
N ALA A 62 -22.81 -30.41 20.38
CA ALA A 62 -23.29 -29.12 19.88
C ALA A 62 -22.31 -27.98 20.24
N GLY A 63 -21.79 -27.99 21.47
CA GLY A 63 -20.75 -27.06 21.92
C GLY A 63 -19.48 -27.15 21.06
N LEU A 64 -18.95 -28.36 20.87
CA LEU A 64 -17.78 -28.63 20.01
C LEU A 64 -18.02 -28.16 18.57
N PHE A 65 -19.20 -28.43 18.01
CA PHE A 65 -19.55 -28.00 16.66
C PHE A 65 -19.55 -26.47 16.51
N LEU A 66 -20.08 -25.75 17.50
CA LEU A 66 -20.12 -24.29 17.49
C LEU A 66 -18.76 -23.63 17.69
N ILE A 67 -17.87 -24.26 18.47
CA ILE A 67 -16.49 -23.76 18.67
C ILE A 67 -15.50 -24.32 17.65
N ARG A 68 -15.90 -25.22 16.73
CA ARG A 68 -14.99 -25.91 15.81
C ARG A 68 -14.10 -24.95 15.02
N ASN A 69 -14.67 -23.84 14.55
CA ASN A 69 -13.93 -22.85 13.76
C ASN A 69 -12.88 -22.12 14.62
N LYS A 70 -13.20 -21.85 15.90
CA LYS A 70 -12.27 -21.29 16.88
C LYS A 70 -11.19 -22.28 17.29
N PHE A 71 -11.53 -23.57 17.40
CA PHE A 71 -10.56 -24.63 17.67
C PHE A 71 -9.60 -24.82 16.49
N VAL A 72 -10.11 -24.75 15.25
CA VAL A 72 -9.28 -24.74 14.05
C VAL A 72 -8.36 -23.51 14.04
N GLU A 73 -8.86 -22.34 14.40
CA GLU A 73 -8.04 -21.12 14.55
C GLU A 73 -6.97 -21.23 15.66
N LEU A 74 -7.26 -21.91 16.78
CA LEU A 74 -6.36 -22.05 17.94
C LEU A 74 -5.32 -23.16 17.81
N PHE A 75 -5.66 -24.27 17.16
CA PHE A 75 -4.82 -25.48 17.08
C PHE A 75 -4.29 -25.77 15.67
N PHE A 76 -4.97 -25.25 14.66
CA PHE A 76 -4.56 -25.31 13.26
C PHE A 76 -4.39 -23.89 12.70
N SER A 77 -4.00 -22.92 13.54
CA SER A 77 -3.15 -21.87 13.03
C SER A 77 -1.90 -22.57 12.50
N GLU A 78 -1.96 -22.99 11.22
CA GLU A 78 -0.77 -23.07 10.39
C GLU A 78 0.09 -21.89 10.78
N ASP A 79 1.38 -22.12 11.03
CA ASP A 79 2.37 -21.10 11.35
C ASP A 79 2.17 -19.91 10.40
N SER A 80 1.29 -18.99 10.77
CA SER A 80 1.04 -17.78 10.02
C SER A 80 2.33 -17.06 10.23
N PHE A 81 3.18 -17.11 9.21
CA PHE A 81 4.51 -16.51 9.25
C PHE A 81 4.27 -15.06 9.63
N PHE A 82 4.44 -14.76 10.91
CA PHE A 82 4.18 -13.45 11.47
C PHE A 82 5.23 -12.55 10.85
N PHE A 83 4.88 -11.90 9.74
CA PHE A 83 5.49 -10.65 9.41
C PHE A 83 5.21 -9.75 10.60
N ASP A 84 6.28 -9.38 11.31
CA ASP A 84 6.22 -8.19 12.13
C ASP A 84 5.70 -7.07 11.20
N GLU A 85 4.51 -6.53 11.50
CA GLU A 85 3.87 -5.52 10.67
C GLU A 85 4.78 -4.30 10.47
N SER A 86 5.74 -4.07 11.38
CA SER A 86 6.73 -3.02 11.28
C SER A 86 7.83 -3.29 10.23
N GLU A 87 8.04 -4.54 9.83
CA GLU A 87 8.99 -4.93 8.77
C GLU A 87 8.38 -4.89 7.36
N VAL A 88 7.07 -5.09 7.24
CA VAL A 88 6.35 -5.11 5.95
C VAL A 88 6.69 -3.89 5.06
N PRO A 89 6.67 -2.65 5.58
CA PRO A 89 6.98 -1.48 4.75
C PRO A 89 8.45 -1.41 4.34
N LYS A 90 9.38 -1.87 5.20
CA LYS A 90 10.80 -1.89 4.90
C LYS A 90 11.08 -2.86 3.75
N ARG A 91 10.50 -4.06 3.81
CA ARG A 91 10.61 -5.06 2.75
C ARG A 91 10.02 -4.58 1.44
N PHE A 92 8.84 -3.94 1.46
CA PHE A 92 8.29 -3.34 0.25
C PHE A 92 9.27 -2.36 -0.40
N LEU A 93 9.88 -1.47 0.39
CA LEU A 93 10.85 -0.51 -0.14
C LEU A 93 12.10 -1.21 -0.71
N GLU A 94 12.61 -2.25 -0.04
CA GLU A 94 13.72 -3.06 -0.56
C GLU A 94 13.37 -3.70 -1.90
N ASP A 95 12.22 -4.36 -2.00
CA ASP A 95 11.75 -5.05 -3.19
C ASP A 95 11.49 -4.07 -4.36
N ALA A 96 10.80 -2.97 -4.07
CA ALA A 96 10.53 -1.92 -5.03
C ALA A 96 11.84 -1.28 -5.53
N ASN A 97 12.80 -1.02 -4.64
CA ASN A 97 14.11 -0.51 -5.06
C ASN A 97 14.88 -1.55 -5.90
N GLU A 98 14.81 -2.84 -5.56
CA GLU A 98 15.50 -3.91 -6.30
C GLU A 98 14.95 -4.07 -7.72
N VAL A 99 13.63 -3.99 -7.90
CA VAL A 99 12.98 -4.20 -9.21
C VAL A 99 12.83 -2.90 -9.98
N VAL A 100 12.24 -1.87 -9.38
CA VAL A 100 11.88 -0.62 -10.07
C VAL A 100 13.13 0.23 -10.31
N LEU A 101 13.91 0.56 -9.27
CA LEU A 101 15.07 1.45 -9.48
C LEU A 101 16.13 0.81 -10.37
N LYS A 102 16.39 -0.50 -10.22
CA LYS A 102 17.31 -1.20 -11.11
C LYS A 102 16.88 -1.03 -12.56
N ARG A 103 15.60 -1.21 -12.85
CA ARG A 103 15.06 -1.07 -14.20
C ARG A 103 15.10 0.38 -14.70
N VAL A 104 14.84 1.35 -13.83
CA VAL A 104 14.98 2.78 -14.16
C VAL A 104 16.41 3.10 -14.54
N PHE A 105 17.40 2.66 -13.77
CA PHE A 105 18.82 2.88 -14.08
C PHE A 105 19.25 2.18 -15.37
N GLU A 106 18.74 0.97 -15.64
CA GLU A 106 18.96 0.28 -16.92
C GLU A 106 18.43 1.08 -18.11
N ILE A 107 17.22 1.66 -17.99
CA ILE A 107 16.61 2.46 -19.07
C ILE A 107 17.34 3.80 -19.24
N ALA A 108 17.68 4.45 -18.12
CA ALA A 108 18.40 5.71 -18.12
C ALA A 108 19.85 5.57 -18.61
N GLY A 109 20.40 4.34 -18.59
CA GLY A 109 21.81 4.10 -18.89
C GLY A 109 22.76 4.66 -17.84
N ILE A 110 22.31 4.76 -16.59
CA ILE A 110 23.07 5.38 -15.49
C ILE A 110 23.57 4.29 -14.53
N ASP A 111 24.83 4.37 -14.07
CA ASP A 111 25.30 3.53 -12.96
C ASP A 111 24.79 4.09 -11.63
N LYS A 112 24.08 3.26 -10.86
CA LYS A 112 23.57 3.58 -9.52
C LYS A 112 24.65 4.17 -8.61
N LYS A 113 25.92 3.80 -8.77
CA LYS A 113 27.03 4.28 -7.93
C LYS A 113 27.41 5.74 -8.20
N GLU A 114 27.01 6.28 -9.34
CA GLU A 114 27.37 7.62 -9.79
C GLU A 114 26.30 8.67 -9.43
N VAL A 115 25.10 8.23 -9.05
CA VAL A 115 23.98 9.10 -8.69
C VAL A 115 23.82 9.14 -7.19
N SER A 116 23.79 10.35 -6.64
CA SER A 116 23.51 10.56 -5.23
C SER A 116 22.01 10.44 -4.96
N ASP A 117 21.64 9.90 -3.80
CA ASP A 117 20.22 9.66 -3.44
C ASP A 117 19.41 10.97 -3.34
N ASP A 118 20.05 12.13 -3.15
CA ASP A 118 19.42 13.45 -3.04
C ASP A 118 18.85 13.98 -4.36
N VAL A 119 19.20 13.37 -5.49
CA VAL A 119 18.65 13.73 -6.81
C VAL A 119 17.61 12.73 -7.33
N ILE A 120 17.29 11.68 -6.56
CA ILE A 120 16.32 10.65 -6.93
C ILE A 120 15.10 10.76 -6.02
N PHE A 121 13.98 11.16 -6.58
CA PHE A 121 12.70 11.24 -5.87
C PHE A 121 11.84 10.04 -6.21
N LYS A 122 11.31 9.36 -5.19
CA LYS A 122 10.47 8.17 -5.33
C LYS A 122 9.11 8.46 -4.75
N ILE A 123 8.08 8.30 -5.56
CA ILE A 123 6.69 8.53 -5.18
C ILE A 123 5.93 7.21 -5.34
N TYR A 124 5.31 6.76 -4.26
CA TYR A 124 4.52 5.55 -4.23
C TYR A 124 3.05 5.91 -4.07
N VAL A 125 2.25 5.57 -5.07
CA VAL A 125 0.81 5.80 -5.07
C VAL A 125 0.12 4.45 -5.08
N PRO A 126 -0.73 4.13 -4.07
CA PRO A 126 -1.41 2.85 -4.06
C PRO A 126 -2.39 2.74 -5.22
N LEU A 127 -2.45 1.54 -5.82
CA LEU A 127 -3.53 1.17 -6.73
C LEU A 127 -4.64 0.49 -5.95
N TYR A 128 -5.88 0.79 -6.35
CA TYR A 128 -7.07 0.49 -5.55
C TYR A 128 -8.34 0.28 -6.40
N GLU A 129 -8.24 0.50 -7.72
CA GLU A 129 -9.25 0.18 -8.72
C GLU A 129 -8.59 -0.43 -9.96
N GLN A 130 -9.39 -0.86 -10.94
CA GLN A 130 -8.91 -1.39 -12.21
C GLN A 130 -7.92 -0.40 -12.86
N TYR A 131 -6.65 -0.79 -12.87
CA TYR A 131 -5.65 -0.18 -13.74
C TYR A 131 -5.60 -1.00 -15.04
N PRO A 132 -5.58 -0.37 -16.23
CA PRO A 132 -5.45 -1.11 -17.48
C PRO A 132 -4.25 -2.08 -17.43
N GLY A 133 -4.48 -3.37 -17.66
CA GLY A 133 -3.42 -4.39 -17.61
C GLY A 133 -3.19 -5.06 -16.25
N VAL A 134 -3.92 -4.63 -15.21
CA VAL A 134 -3.95 -5.29 -13.89
C VAL A 134 -5.37 -5.73 -13.57
N ASP A 135 -5.58 -7.04 -13.43
CA ASP A 135 -6.89 -7.57 -13.03
C ASP A 135 -7.24 -7.06 -11.62
N SER A 136 -8.39 -6.41 -11.46
CA SER A 136 -8.80 -5.76 -10.20
C SER A 136 -8.98 -6.71 -9.02
N ASP A 137 -9.31 -7.97 -9.31
CA ASP A 137 -9.41 -9.05 -8.32
C ASP A 137 -8.04 -9.44 -7.72
N LYS A 138 -6.94 -8.84 -8.21
CA LYS A 138 -5.57 -9.07 -7.74
C LYS A 138 -4.98 -7.88 -6.98
N ILE A 139 -5.73 -6.79 -6.83
CA ILE A 139 -5.32 -5.63 -6.03
C ILE A 139 -5.88 -5.81 -4.62
N LEU A 140 -5.02 -6.26 -3.71
CA LEU A 140 -5.37 -6.59 -2.32
C LEU A 140 -4.88 -5.47 -1.40
N ARG A 141 -5.54 -5.29 -0.25
CA ARG A 141 -5.09 -4.34 0.78
C ARG A 141 -5.24 -4.91 2.18
N VAL A 142 -4.36 -4.46 3.06
CA VAL A 142 -4.31 -4.85 4.47
C VAL A 142 -4.30 -3.62 5.35
N LEU A 143 -5.18 -3.56 6.34
CA LEU A 143 -5.09 -2.56 7.41
C LEU A 143 -3.99 -2.97 8.40
N LEU A 144 -3.06 -2.07 8.65
CA LEU A 144 -1.98 -2.23 9.63
C LEU A 144 -2.39 -1.64 10.98
N GLU A 145 -1.69 -2.02 12.05
CA GLU A 145 -1.94 -1.53 13.42
C GLU A 145 -1.95 0.01 13.55
N ASN A 146 -1.19 0.71 12.70
CA ASN A 146 -1.14 2.17 12.67
C ASN A 146 -2.35 2.83 11.98
N GLY A 147 -3.36 2.06 11.57
CA GLY A 147 -4.56 2.56 10.90
C GLY A 147 -4.37 2.95 9.44
N LYS A 148 -3.20 2.65 8.86
CA LYS A 148 -2.90 2.85 7.43
C LYS A 148 -3.04 1.55 6.65
N PHE A 149 -3.27 1.66 5.35
CA PHE A 149 -3.36 0.50 4.46
C PHE A 149 -2.03 0.22 3.75
N MET A 150 -1.71 -1.07 3.66
CA MET A 150 -0.71 -1.60 2.75
C MET A 150 -1.41 -2.22 1.54
N TYR A 151 -0.99 -1.88 0.34
CA TYR A 151 -1.58 -2.36 -0.91
C TYR A 151 -0.65 -3.36 -1.60
N SER A 152 -1.20 -4.29 -2.37
CA SER A 152 -0.42 -5.27 -3.13
C SER A 152 0.13 -4.70 -4.44
N ALA A 153 -0.44 -3.60 -4.94
CA ALA A 153 -0.06 -2.95 -6.19
C ALA A 153 0.08 -1.44 -6.00
N TRP A 154 1.11 -0.87 -6.62
CA TRP A 154 1.48 0.54 -6.49
C TRP A 154 1.87 1.10 -7.85
N GLN A 155 1.42 2.31 -8.16
CA GLN A 155 2.07 3.12 -9.18
C GLN A 155 3.30 3.76 -8.55
N VAL A 156 4.47 3.43 -9.09
CA VAL A 156 5.75 3.94 -8.62
C VAL A 156 6.25 4.95 -9.63
N HIS A 157 6.49 6.17 -9.19
CA HIS A 157 7.15 7.20 -9.96
C HIS A 157 8.57 7.40 -9.45
N VAL A 158 9.54 7.44 -10.36
CA VAL A 158 10.93 7.78 -10.08
C VAL A 158 11.26 9.01 -10.89
N ILE A 159 11.69 10.07 -10.22
CA ILE A 159 12.14 11.31 -10.85
C ILE A 159 13.63 11.45 -10.57
N ILE A 160 14.42 11.59 -11.63
CA ILE A 160 15.86 11.83 -11.55
C ILE A 160 16.12 13.27 -11.96
N VAL A 161 16.66 14.06 -11.04
CA VAL A 161 16.96 15.49 -11.23
C VAL A 161 18.42 15.63 -11.63
N GLU A 162 18.67 15.82 -12.93
CA GLU A 162 20.03 16.00 -13.42
C GLU A 162 20.46 17.48 -13.48
N SER A 163 21.60 17.74 -14.10
CA SER A 163 22.13 19.10 -14.24
C SER A 163 21.34 19.96 -15.22
N LYS A 164 20.80 19.36 -16.30
CA LYS A 164 20.18 20.08 -17.44
C LYS A 164 18.73 19.68 -17.72
N PHE A 165 18.32 18.50 -17.26
CA PHE A 165 16.98 17.97 -17.49
C PHE A 165 16.50 17.21 -16.26
N VAL A 166 15.22 16.92 -16.26
CA VAL A 166 14.59 15.99 -15.33
C VAL A 166 14.06 14.82 -16.14
N SER A 167 14.40 13.61 -15.70
CA SER A 167 13.83 12.39 -16.27
C SER A 167 12.77 11.83 -15.33
N PHE A 168 11.67 11.41 -15.93
CA PHE A 168 10.52 10.84 -15.27
C PHE A 168 10.34 9.41 -15.72
N TYR A 169 10.15 8.52 -14.75
CA TYR A 169 9.85 7.12 -14.97
C TYR A 169 8.63 6.76 -14.14
N SER A 170 7.66 6.05 -14.73
CA SER A 170 6.52 5.51 -14.00
C SER A 170 6.28 4.06 -14.39
N CYS A 171 5.91 3.24 -13.42
CA CYS A 171 5.42 1.90 -13.68
C CYS A 171 4.35 1.49 -12.68
N VAL A 172 3.65 0.41 -13.01
CA VAL A 172 2.81 -0.31 -12.07
C VAL A 172 3.60 -1.48 -11.49
N TYR A 173 3.89 -1.40 -10.20
CA TYR A 173 4.58 -2.42 -9.44
C TYR A 173 3.57 -3.30 -8.69
N ASN A 174 3.54 -4.59 -9.02
CA ASN A 174 2.79 -5.61 -8.29
C ASN A 174 3.74 -6.30 -7.33
N TRP A 175 3.55 -6.07 -6.04
CA TRP A 175 4.44 -6.57 -4.99
C TRP A 175 4.34 -8.07 -4.80
N ILE A 176 3.13 -8.64 -4.88
CA ILE A 176 2.90 -10.10 -4.77
C ILE A 176 3.74 -10.84 -5.81
N ASN A 177 3.67 -10.42 -7.07
CA ASN A 177 4.40 -11.05 -8.16
C ASN A 177 5.84 -10.53 -8.31
N ASN A 178 6.21 -9.49 -7.56
CA ASN A 178 7.47 -8.76 -7.67
C ASN A 178 7.82 -8.34 -9.11
N ILE A 179 6.83 -7.82 -9.85
CA ILE A 179 6.97 -7.42 -11.25
C ILE A 179 6.49 -5.98 -11.43
N CYS A 180 7.19 -5.24 -12.28
CA CYS A 180 6.84 -3.88 -12.69
C CYS A 180 6.49 -3.87 -14.18
N LYS A 181 5.32 -3.31 -14.52
CA LYS A 181 4.72 -3.26 -15.86
C LYS A 181 4.41 -1.82 -16.27
N ASP A 182 4.09 -1.64 -17.55
CA ASP A 182 3.60 -0.37 -18.11
C ASP A 182 4.55 0.80 -17.84
N PHE A 183 5.82 0.58 -18.16
CA PHE A 183 6.84 1.62 -18.05
C PHE A 183 6.53 2.78 -19.00
N VAL A 184 6.40 3.96 -18.41
CA VAL A 184 6.33 5.24 -19.10
C VAL A 184 7.57 6.04 -18.74
N THR A 185 8.15 6.69 -19.74
CA THR A 185 9.37 7.49 -19.59
C THR A 185 9.22 8.81 -20.32
N ASP A 186 9.57 9.91 -19.66
CA ASP A 186 9.61 11.24 -20.26
C ASP A 186 10.84 12.01 -19.76
N GLU A 187 11.35 12.92 -20.56
CA GLU A 187 12.47 13.79 -20.18
C GLU A 187 12.19 15.22 -20.60
N PHE A 188 12.27 16.15 -19.64
CA PHE A 188 12.14 17.58 -19.91
C PHE A 188 13.42 18.31 -19.54
N TYR A 189 13.98 19.06 -20.50
CA TYR A 189 15.04 20.00 -20.20
C TYR A 189 14.51 21.18 -19.38
N TYR A 190 15.31 21.68 -18.43
CA TYR A 190 14.87 22.76 -17.55
C TYR A 190 14.56 24.06 -18.27
N TYR A 191 15.23 24.34 -19.39
CA TYR A 191 14.94 25.52 -20.19
C TYR A 191 13.54 25.45 -20.83
N ASP A 192 13.09 24.24 -21.17
CA ASP A 192 11.79 23.96 -21.80
C ASP A 192 10.63 23.81 -20.81
N ILE A 193 10.87 23.78 -19.50
CA ILE A 193 9.78 23.63 -18.51
C ILE A 193 9.08 24.97 -18.29
N ALA A 194 7.94 25.18 -18.93
CA ALA A 194 7.09 26.37 -18.75
C ALA A 194 6.68 26.57 -17.28
N ALA A 195 6.23 25.51 -16.60
CA ALA A 195 5.75 25.61 -15.22
C ALA A 195 5.87 24.29 -14.44
N VAL A 196 6.00 24.41 -13.11
CA VAL A 196 5.91 23.31 -12.14
C VAL A 196 4.87 23.69 -11.09
N LYS A 197 3.72 23.01 -11.10
CA LYS A 197 2.56 23.33 -10.26
C LYS A 197 2.12 22.13 -9.45
N THR A 198 1.56 22.42 -8.28
CA THR A 198 0.82 21.45 -7.48
C THR A 198 -0.65 21.80 -7.60
N VAL A 199 -1.49 20.84 -7.92
CA VAL A 199 -2.93 21.01 -8.12
C VAL A 199 -3.68 20.01 -7.25
N LEU A 200 -4.79 20.46 -6.68
CA LEU A 200 -5.76 19.57 -6.04
C LEU A 200 -6.88 19.29 -7.06
N SER A 201 -7.20 18.02 -7.23
CA SER A 201 -8.33 17.56 -8.05
C SER A 201 -9.21 16.63 -7.23
N GLU A 202 -10.51 16.62 -7.49
CA GLU A 202 -11.39 15.60 -6.91
C GLU A 202 -11.33 14.33 -7.76
N GLU A 203 -11.11 13.19 -7.10
CA GLU A 203 -11.29 11.87 -7.71
C GLU A 203 -12.34 11.10 -6.91
N SER A 204 -13.15 10.34 -7.64
CA SER A 204 -14.11 9.40 -7.08
C SER A 204 -13.64 8.00 -7.47
N CYS A 205 -13.73 7.06 -6.54
CA CYS A 205 -13.33 5.71 -6.84
C CYS A 205 -14.14 4.68 -6.06
N ARG A 206 -14.30 3.52 -6.69
CA ARG A 206 -14.85 2.32 -6.07
C ARG A 206 -13.71 1.53 -5.45
N CYS A 207 -13.66 1.49 -4.12
CA CYS A 207 -12.73 0.60 -3.44
C CYS A 207 -12.99 -0.86 -3.81
N VAL A 208 -11.93 -1.68 -3.80
CA VAL A 208 -11.90 -3.13 -4.10
C VAL A 208 -13.04 -3.93 -3.45
N ASP A 209 -13.54 -3.50 -2.29
CA ASP A 209 -14.66 -4.13 -1.58
C ASP A 209 -16.05 -3.86 -2.20
N ASN A 210 -16.12 -3.23 -3.38
CA ASN A 210 -17.31 -3.02 -4.22
C ASN A 210 -18.53 -2.34 -3.56
N ILE A 211 -18.40 -1.80 -2.34
CA ILE A 211 -19.54 -1.32 -1.55
C ILE A 211 -19.43 0.17 -1.18
N VAL A 212 -18.26 0.79 -1.31
CA VAL A 212 -18.06 2.21 -0.95
C VAL A 212 -17.39 2.97 -2.08
N ILE A 213 -18.08 4.01 -2.58
CA ILE A 213 -17.45 5.03 -3.41
C ILE A 213 -16.78 6.01 -2.44
N GLU A 214 -15.46 6.03 -2.43
CA GLU A 214 -14.69 7.04 -1.72
C GLU A 214 -14.45 8.21 -2.68
N ASN A 215 -14.97 9.38 -2.31
CA ASN A 215 -14.66 10.63 -2.98
C ASN A 215 -13.60 11.34 -2.14
N GLY A 216 -12.56 11.84 -2.79
CA GLY A 216 -11.52 12.55 -2.07
C GLY A 216 -10.72 13.48 -2.95
N GLN A 217 -10.05 14.41 -2.30
CA GLN A 217 -9.06 15.26 -2.95
C GLN A 217 -7.81 14.44 -3.25
N VAL A 218 -7.25 14.66 -4.43
CA VAL A 218 -6.01 14.08 -4.92
C VAL A 218 -5.05 15.21 -5.19
N LYS A 219 -3.82 15.05 -4.72
CA LYS A 219 -2.75 16.00 -4.97
C LYS A 219 -1.96 15.53 -6.19
N LYS A 220 -1.82 16.41 -7.17
CA LYS A 220 -1.05 16.17 -8.39
C LYS A 220 0.06 17.20 -8.54
N VAL A 221 1.23 16.76 -9.01
CA VAL A 221 2.30 17.63 -9.47
C VAL A 221 2.30 17.60 -10.99
N ILE A 222 2.18 18.77 -11.60
CA ILE A 222 2.14 18.93 -13.06
C ILE A 222 3.37 19.73 -13.48
N ILE A 223 4.19 19.11 -14.33
CA ILE A 223 5.31 19.75 -15.01
C ILE A 223 4.86 19.99 -16.45
N THR A 224 4.85 21.23 -16.90
CA THR A 224 4.41 21.60 -18.25
C THR A 224 5.60 22.09 -19.07
N ASN A 225 5.77 21.52 -20.25
CA ASN A 225 6.72 21.97 -21.26
C ASN A 225 6.17 23.19 -22.02
N ILE A 226 7.04 24.03 -22.58
CA ILE A 226 6.69 25.15 -23.47
C ILE A 226 5.91 24.65 -24.71
N SER A 227 6.18 23.43 -25.19
CA SER A 227 5.41 22.79 -26.27
C SER A 227 3.94 22.55 -25.92
N GLY A 228 3.60 22.54 -24.63
CA GLY A 228 2.28 22.16 -24.11
C GLY A 228 2.23 20.74 -23.54
N ASP A 229 3.27 19.93 -23.75
CA ASP A 229 3.37 18.58 -23.17
C ASP A 229 3.41 18.63 -21.64
N LYS A 230 2.91 17.58 -20.98
CA LYS A 230 2.79 17.55 -19.52
C LYS A 230 3.22 16.22 -18.95
N ILE A 231 3.97 16.28 -17.87
CA ILE A 231 4.15 15.18 -16.94
C ILE A 231 3.20 15.42 -15.78
N GLU A 232 2.21 14.54 -15.60
CA GLU A 232 1.23 14.60 -14.51
C GLU A 232 1.49 13.46 -13.51
N LEU A 233 1.88 13.84 -12.31
CA LEU A 233 2.23 12.94 -11.22
C LEU A 233 1.11 12.99 -10.19
N THR A 234 0.46 11.86 -9.92
CA THR A 234 -0.30 11.76 -8.67
C THR A 234 0.69 11.59 -7.53
N VAL A 235 0.61 12.43 -6.50
CA VAL A 235 1.58 12.39 -5.39
C VAL A 235 0.93 12.06 -4.05
N ASP A 236 -0.37 12.29 -3.90
CA ASP A 236 -1.09 11.91 -2.69
C ASP A 236 -2.57 11.61 -2.97
N ARG A 237 -3.08 10.60 -2.28
CA ARG A 237 -4.49 10.20 -2.21
C ARG A 237 -4.85 9.96 -0.74
N PRO A 238 -5.10 11.01 0.05
CA PRO A 238 -5.28 10.92 1.50
C PRO A 238 -6.38 9.95 1.95
N PHE A 239 -7.47 9.86 1.17
CA PHE A 239 -8.60 8.99 1.46
C PHE A 239 -8.22 7.49 1.47
N LEU A 240 -7.19 7.10 0.71
CA LEU A 240 -6.65 5.74 0.68
C LEU A 240 -5.79 5.39 1.89
N LYS A 241 -5.47 6.38 2.74
CA LYS A 241 -4.64 6.25 3.93
C LYS A 241 -3.37 5.41 3.67
N PRO A 242 -2.57 5.75 2.64
CA PRO A 242 -1.39 4.97 2.29
C PRO A 242 -0.36 4.95 3.43
N TYR A 243 0.36 3.83 3.57
CA TYR A 243 1.45 3.74 4.54
C TYR A 243 2.53 4.81 4.30
N PHE A 244 3.01 4.91 3.05
CA PHE A 244 4.08 5.81 2.64
C PHE A 244 3.58 7.24 2.47
N ALA A 245 4.31 8.20 3.05
CA ALA A 245 4.22 9.60 2.69
C ALA A 245 5.24 9.86 1.58
N ASN A 246 4.82 10.59 0.55
CA ASN A 246 5.71 10.99 -0.53
C ASN A 246 6.38 12.33 -0.18
N ASP A 247 7.56 12.58 -0.73
CA ASP A 247 8.29 13.83 -0.53
C ASP A 247 8.05 14.79 -1.71
N GLU A 248 6.79 15.16 -1.92
CA GLU A 248 6.43 16.02 -3.06
C GLU A 248 6.94 17.44 -2.89
N TYR A 249 7.10 17.90 -1.64
CA TYR A 249 7.55 19.25 -1.35
C TYR A 249 9.00 19.44 -1.80
N ASP A 250 9.91 18.54 -1.40
CA ASP A 250 11.32 18.67 -1.78
C ASP A 250 11.50 18.44 -3.28
N LEU A 251 10.72 17.56 -3.91
CA LEU A 251 10.69 17.42 -5.36
C LEU A 251 10.31 18.74 -6.05
N VAL A 252 9.15 19.31 -5.71
CA VAL A 252 8.66 20.55 -6.35
C VAL A 252 9.61 21.71 -6.12
N LYS A 253 10.12 21.84 -4.89
CA LYS A 253 11.12 22.84 -4.52
C LYS A 253 12.38 22.68 -5.36
N THR A 254 12.93 21.47 -5.45
CA THR A 254 14.14 21.17 -6.23
C THR A 254 13.94 21.48 -7.70
N LEU A 255 12.85 21.03 -8.32
CA LEU A 255 12.54 21.33 -9.72
C LEU A 255 12.41 22.82 -9.98
N ARG A 256 11.68 23.56 -9.14
CA ARG A 256 11.53 25.01 -9.27
C ARG A 256 12.87 25.73 -9.17
N MET A 257 13.73 25.34 -8.23
CA MET A 257 15.07 25.92 -8.10
C MET A 257 15.92 25.63 -9.34
N ARG A 258 15.91 24.41 -9.88
CA ARG A 258 16.66 24.04 -11.09
C ARG A 258 16.18 24.81 -12.32
N VAL A 259 14.87 24.86 -12.56
CA VAL A 259 14.27 25.63 -13.67
C VAL A 259 14.65 27.10 -13.57
N ARG A 260 14.54 27.71 -12.37
CA ARG A 260 14.93 29.12 -12.16
C ARG A 260 16.43 29.33 -12.41
N LYS A 261 17.28 28.46 -11.86
CA LYS A 261 18.73 28.57 -12.02
C LYS A 261 19.13 28.51 -13.50
N GLU A 262 18.56 27.61 -14.29
CA GLU A 262 18.87 27.50 -15.71
C GLU A 262 18.34 28.68 -16.53
N ARG A 263 17.16 29.21 -16.20
CA ARG A 263 16.56 30.35 -16.92
C ARG A 263 17.21 31.70 -16.62
N PHE A 264 17.67 31.89 -15.39
CA PHE A 264 18.20 33.15 -14.91
C PHE A 264 19.70 33.08 -14.61
N ARG A 265 20.44 32.19 -15.29
CA ARG A 265 21.91 32.07 -15.15
C ARG A 265 22.66 33.40 -15.26
N ASP A 266 22.10 34.35 -15.99
CA ASP A 266 22.69 35.66 -16.28
C ASP A 266 22.21 36.80 -15.35
N VAL A 267 21.33 36.53 -14.38
CA VAL A 267 20.84 37.55 -13.42
C VAL A 267 21.68 37.47 -12.14
N SER A 268 22.52 38.49 -11.90
CA SER A 268 23.37 38.59 -10.71
C SER A 268 22.52 38.63 -9.43
N GLY A 269 22.92 37.83 -8.43
CA GLY A 269 22.13 37.45 -7.26
C GLY A 269 21.84 38.49 -6.18
N SER A 270 21.56 39.75 -6.54
CA SER A 270 21.07 40.78 -5.61
C SER A 270 19.57 41.07 -5.71
N ASP A 271 18.91 40.68 -6.82
CA ASP A 271 17.59 41.24 -7.17
C ASP A 271 16.45 40.24 -7.08
N ILE A 272 16.65 39.11 -6.40
CA ILE A 272 15.62 38.08 -6.33
C ILE A 272 15.26 37.69 -4.89
N ASP A 273 14.57 38.62 -4.24
CA ASP A 273 13.62 38.30 -3.18
C ASP A 273 12.47 37.49 -3.79
N PHE A 274 12.30 36.26 -3.33
CA PHE A 274 11.21 35.40 -3.79
C PHE A 274 10.29 35.04 -2.64
N GLU A 275 9.11 35.66 -2.63
CA GLU A 275 7.97 35.19 -1.86
C GLU A 275 7.55 33.80 -2.36
N ILE A 276 7.49 32.85 -1.43
CA ILE A 276 6.81 31.58 -1.64
C ILE A 276 5.33 31.89 -1.46
N GLU A 277 4.57 32.02 -2.54
CA GLU A 277 3.10 31.97 -2.46
C GLU A 277 2.71 30.55 -2.00
N ASP A 278 2.59 30.40 -0.67
CA ASP A 278 1.96 29.26 -0.03
C ASP A 278 0.45 29.41 -0.28
N THR A 279 -0.05 28.75 -1.32
CA THR A 279 -1.48 28.70 -1.66
C THR A 279 -2.21 27.72 -0.73
N ARG A 280 -2.06 27.93 0.59
CA ARG A 280 -2.94 27.33 1.60
C ARG A 280 -4.16 28.23 1.74
N GLY A 281 -5.17 27.95 0.92
CA GLY A 281 -6.56 28.38 1.11
C GLY A 281 -7.42 27.17 1.43
#